data_AF-A0A7L4M1L7-F1
#
_entry.id   AF-A0A7L4M1L7-F1
#
_cell.length_a   1.000
_cell.length_b   1.000
_cell.length_c   1.000
_cell.angle_alpha   90.00
_cell.angle_beta   90.00
_cell.angle_gamma   90.00
#
_symmetry.space_group_name_H-M   'P 1'
#
loop_
_entity.id
_entity.type
_entity.pdbx_description
1 polymer ?
#
loop_
_entity_poly.entity_id
_entity_poly.type
_entity_poly.pdbx_seq_one_letter_code
_entity_poly.pdbx_strand_id
1 'polypeptide(L)'
;PLFSVSYSGGKDSCYNMMQCVAAGHQIVALANLRPAENTGQTDELDSYMYQTVGHHAIDLYADALDLPLYRGFIKGTSVNTGKVYTTCQEDEVEDLYHLMKLVKDKEGVEGVSVGAILSDYQRVRVEDVCRRLDLQPLAYLWRRNQEILLKEMISSNIKAIIIKVAAFGLDPDKHLGKTLDQMEPYLLELSEKYGVHVCGEGGEYETFTLDCPLFKKKIVVDSAKVVVHSADAFAPVAYLRFLKLHLENKASTFMVSSCSCEVSCNDDHIFPSSEEEEPQKNIPVIWRSLKHNPLDFTKTFGHSGRSLSGYQWFSGITAHFLPSEGRNAQEAAREAFSSLQANMTSEGLKLKDIILVHLYMKSMKDFNVTNSVYVTEFDLCPPARVCVETLLPDGVLFYIDCLAHKCDVAMDDVLRDEKLVMHVQSISHWAPASIGPYSQSIKVGNLYF
;
A
#
# COMPACT_ATOMS: atom_id res chain seq x y z
N PRO A 1 15.53 -13.07 1.39
CA PRO A 1 15.38 -13.08 2.87
C PRO A 1 14.56 -11.89 3.35
N LEU A 2 13.65 -12.07 4.31
CA LEU A 2 12.63 -11.06 4.64
C LEU A 2 12.55 -10.79 6.13
N PHE A 3 12.25 -9.55 6.51
CA PHE A 3 11.92 -9.24 7.91
C PHE A 3 10.48 -8.79 8.04
N SER A 4 9.94 -9.02 9.22
CA SER A 4 8.65 -8.47 9.57
C SER A 4 8.85 -7.17 10.32
N VAL A 5 8.16 -6.12 9.86
CA VAL A 5 7.92 -4.97 10.72
C VAL A 5 6.60 -5.24 11.44
N SER A 6 6.70 -5.64 12.71
CA SER A 6 5.56 -5.82 13.59
C SER A 6 5.37 -4.51 14.35
N TYR A 7 4.51 -3.65 13.81
CA TYR A 7 4.24 -2.35 14.41
C TYR A 7 3.55 -2.46 15.77
N SER A 8 2.92 -3.59 16.08
CA SER A 8 1.94 -3.64 17.15
C SER A 8 1.84 -4.95 17.95
N GLY A 9 2.43 -6.06 17.49
CA GLY A 9 2.16 -7.39 18.07
C GLY A 9 0.69 -7.85 17.92
N GLY A 10 -0.10 -7.14 17.11
CA GLY A 10 -1.51 -7.47 16.89
C GLY A 10 -1.72 -8.70 16.01
N LYS A 11 -3.00 -9.08 15.88
CA LYS A 11 -3.46 -10.19 15.04
C LYS A 11 -3.01 -10.04 13.59
N ASP A 12 -3.03 -8.82 13.04
CA ASP A 12 -2.80 -8.57 11.62
C ASP A 12 -1.32 -8.72 11.25
N SER A 13 -0.43 -8.21 12.11
CA SER A 13 1.01 -8.39 11.97
C SER A 13 1.38 -9.88 11.99
N CYS A 14 0.82 -10.65 12.93
CA CYS A 14 1.10 -12.08 13.05
C CYS A 14 0.53 -12.88 11.87
N TYR A 15 -0.69 -12.57 11.43
CA TYR A 15 -1.29 -13.26 10.30
C TYR A 15 -0.59 -12.93 8.98
N ASN A 16 -0.18 -11.69 8.75
CA ASN A 16 0.58 -11.34 7.54
C ASN A 16 1.96 -12.04 7.51
N MET A 17 2.63 -12.21 8.67
CA MET A 17 3.84 -13.05 8.73
C MET A 17 3.56 -14.49 8.29
N MET A 18 2.43 -15.07 8.71
CA MET A 18 2.04 -16.42 8.27
C MET A 18 1.79 -16.47 6.75
N GLN A 19 1.17 -15.44 6.18
CA GLN A 19 0.99 -15.35 4.72
C GLN A 19 2.33 -15.23 3.99
N CYS A 20 3.28 -14.46 4.52
CA CYS A 20 4.62 -14.39 3.96
C CYS A 20 5.27 -15.77 3.95
N VAL A 21 5.25 -16.49 5.07
CA VAL A 21 5.82 -17.85 5.16
C VAL A 21 5.14 -18.81 4.17
N ALA A 22 3.81 -18.75 4.05
CA ALA A 22 3.06 -19.54 3.08
C ALA A 22 3.45 -19.23 1.62
N ALA A 23 3.80 -17.98 1.32
CA ALA A 23 4.31 -17.55 0.02
C ALA A 23 5.79 -17.90 -0.23
N GLY A 24 6.43 -18.69 0.64
CA GLY A 24 7.81 -19.14 0.49
C GLY A 24 8.86 -18.18 1.05
N HIS A 25 8.44 -17.19 1.82
CA HIS A 25 9.34 -16.22 2.43
C HIS A 25 9.84 -16.68 3.80
N GLN A 26 11.05 -16.26 4.17
CA GLN A 26 11.62 -16.52 5.49
C GLN A 26 11.64 -15.23 6.31
N ILE A 27 11.07 -15.26 7.51
CA ILE A 27 11.15 -14.16 8.48
C ILE A 27 12.48 -14.26 9.24
N VAL A 28 13.29 -13.20 9.21
CA VAL A 28 14.64 -13.17 9.81
C VAL A 28 14.77 -12.21 10.99
N ALA A 29 13.88 -11.22 11.11
CA ALA A 29 13.90 -10.24 12.18
C ALA A 29 12.52 -9.63 12.43
N LEU A 30 12.36 -9.05 13.61
CA LEU A 30 11.21 -8.26 14.04
C LEU A 30 11.64 -6.81 14.22
N ALA A 31 10.77 -5.88 13.85
CA ALA A 31 10.98 -4.44 14.08
C ALA A 31 9.73 -3.82 14.70
N ASN A 32 9.90 -2.99 15.74
CA ASN A 32 8.81 -2.30 16.44
C ASN A 32 9.20 -0.85 16.79
N LEU A 33 8.32 0.10 16.51
CA LEU A 33 8.41 1.46 17.03
C LEU A 33 7.57 1.57 18.31
N ARG A 34 8.10 2.27 19.33
CA ARG A 34 7.44 2.43 20.63
C ARG A 34 7.48 3.89 21.13
N PRO A 35 6.55 4.28 22.00
CA PRO A 35 6.63 5.57 22.70
C PRO A 35 7.97 5.77 23.43
N ALA A 36 8.43 7.02 23.56
CA ALA A 36 9.62 7.35 24.33
C ALA A 36 9.37 7.20 25.84
N GLU A 37 10.31 6.58 26.57
CA GLU A 37 10.15 6.23 27.99
C GLU A 37 10.06 7.43 28.96
N ASN A 38 10.38 8.66 28.50
CA ASN A 38 10.66 9.82 29.37
C ASN A 38 9.73 11.03 29.18
N THR A 39 8.62 10.91 28.45
CA THR A 39 7.72 12.07 28.19
C THR A 39 6.57 12.18 29.19
N GLY A 40 6.43 11.26 30.15
CA GLY A 40 5.23 11.19 31.01
C GLY A 40 3.93 10.89 30.25
N GLN A 41 4.04 10.52 28.97
CA GLN A 41 2.92 10.15 28.13
C GLN A 41 2.37 8.77 28.50
N THR A 42 1.08 8.60 28.27
CA THR A 42 0.35 7.35 28.45
C THR A 42 0.84 6.27 27.47
N ASP A 43 0.58 4.98 27.77
CA ASP A 43 0.90 3.87 26.86
C ASP A 43 0.18 4.01 25.50
N GLU A 44 -0.91 4.77 25.49
CA GLU A 44 -1.69 5.18 24.34
C GLU A 44 -1.18 6.53 23.82
N LEU A 45 -0.80 6.57 22.55
CA LEU A 45 -0.56 7.77 21.76
C LEU A 45 -1.58 7.82 20.61
N ASP A 46 -2.09 9.02 20.30
CA ASP A 46 -2.89 9.26 19.09
C ASP A 46 -2.00 9.23 17.83
N SER A 47 -1.54 8.05 17.42
CA SER A 47 -0.79 7.80 16.17
C SER A 47 -1.70 7.14 15.13
N TYR A 48 -1.70 7.70 13.91
CA TYR A 48 -2.39 7.07 12.77
C TYR A 48 -1.61 5.88 12.19
N MET A 49 -0.32 5.76 12.50
CA MET A 49 0.54 4.70 11.98
C MET A 49 0.63 3.49 12.91
N TYR A 50 0.76 3.71 14.22
CA TYR A 50 1.27 2.70 15.14
C TYR A 50 0.31 2.43 16.30
N GLN A 51 0.04 1.15 16.55
CA GLN A 51 -0.52 0.73 17.83
C GLN A 51 0.57 0.84 18.91
N THR A 52 0.26 1.55 19.99
CA THR A 52 1.18 1.80 21.10
C THR A 52 0.81 1.00 22.34
N VAL A 53 -0.44 0.59 22.48
CA VAL A 53 -0.89 -0.29 23.56
C VAL A 53 -0.25 -1.67 23.42
N GLY A 54 0.21 -2.19 24.55
CA GLY A 54 0.87 -3.50 24.61
C GLY A 54 2.35 -3.48 24.20
N HIS A 55 2.92 -2.32 23.85
CA HIS A 55 4.32 -2.24 23.39
C HIS A 55 5.33 -2.81 24.42
N HIS A 56 5.04 -2.72 25.73
CA HIS A 56 5.89 -3.30 26.78
C HIS A 56 6.04 -4.83 26.66
N ALA A 57 5.07 -5.52 26.08
CA ALA A 57 5.06 -6.97 25.96
C ALA A 57 5.74 -7.49 24.67
N ILE A 58 6.08 -6.60 23.74
CA ILE A 58 6.69 -6.95 22.45
C ILE A 58 8.08 -7.58 22.62
N ASP A 59 8.80 -7.30 23.70
CA ASP A 59 10.11 -7.93 23.95
C ASP A 59 10.01 -9.47 24.02
N LEU A 60 8.86 -9.99 24.49
CA LEU A 60 8.62 -11.44 24.53
C LEU A 60 8.48 -12.06 23.14
N TYR A 61 8.19 -11.29 22.09
CA TYR A 61 8.06 -11.82 20.74
C TYR A 61 9.40 -12.30 20.20
N ALA A 62 10.50 -11.65 20.58
CA ALA A 62 11.85 -12.06 20.19
C ALA A 62 12.11 -13.51 20.62
N ASP A 63 11.82 -13.81 21.88
CA ASP A 63 11.99 -15.15 22.47
C ASP A 63 10.90 -16.13 22.04
N ALA A 64 9.67 -15.66 21.82
CA ALA A 64 8.55 -16.49 21.38
C ALA A 64 8.75 -16.98 19.95
N LEU A 65 9.27 -16.15 19.05
CA LEU A 65 9.55 -16.49 17.65
C LEU A 65 10.99 -17.00 17.45
N ASP A 66 11.88 -16.77 18.41
CA ASP A 66 13.32 -17.01 18.31
C ASP A 66 13.93 -16.25 17.12
N LEU A 67 13.70 -14.94 17.13
CA LEU A 67 14.14 -13.99 16.11
C LEU A 67 14.71 -12.72 16.79
N PRO A 68 15.70 -12.06 16.18
CA PRO A 68 16.17 -10.76 16.67
C PRO A 68 15.06 -9.72 16.60
N LEU A 69 14.94 -8.89 17.64
CA LEU A 69 14.00 -7.79 17.74
C LEU A 69 14.75 -6.45 17.75
N TYR A 70 14.38 -5.59 16.80
CA TYR A 70 14.88 -4.24 16.66
C TYR A 70 13.80 -3.25 17.11
N ARG A 71 14.14 -2.39 18.08
CA ARG A 71 13.20 -1.39 18.60
C ARG A 71 13.71 0.01 18.35
N GLY A 72 12.82 0.88 17.86
CA GLY A 72 13.05 2.32 17.73
C GLY A 72 12.04 3.11 18.55
N PHE A 73 12.35 4.36 18.83
CA PHE A 73 11.42 5.29 19.49
C PHE A 73 10.68 6.11 18.44
N ILE A 74 9.39 6.34 18.69
CA ILE A 74 8.60 7.34 17.97
C ILE A 74 8.99 8.70 18.52
N LYS A 75 9.59 9.55 17.69
CA LYS A 75 10.02 10.91 18.00
C LYS A 75 9.19 11.93 17.23
N GLY A 76 8.86 11.63 15.99
CA GLY A 76 7.98 12.44 15.16
C GLY A 76 6.52 12.32 15.56
N THR A 77 5.68 13.10 14.90
CA THR A 77 4.21 13.03 15.01
C THR A 77 3.59 12.82 13.63
N SER A 78 2.28 12.59 13.54
CA SER A 78 1.59 12.51 12.24
C SER A 78 1.47 13.92 11.63
N VAL A 79 2.52 14.40 10.95
CA VAL A 79 2.61 15.75 10.39
C VAL A 79 2.01 15.80 8.99
N ASN A 80 2.48 14.94 8.10
CA ASN A 80 1.93 14.80 6.77
C ASN A 80 0.80 13.78 6.84
N THR A 81 -0.44 14.25 6.86
CA THR A 81 -1.64 13.39 6.89
C THR A 81 -2.30 13.21 5.53
N GLY A 82 -1.64 13.65 4.45
CA GLY A 82 -2.16 13.54 3.10
C GLY A 82 -2.25 12.09 2.58
N LYS A 83 -2.98 11.91 1.48
CA LYS A 83 -3.10 10.63 0.75
C LYS A 83 -1.78 10.15 0.16
N VAL A 84 -0.92 11.09 -0.22
CA VAL A 84 0.43 10.83 -0.73
C VAL A 84 1.41 11.30 0.31
N TYR A 85 2.34 10.42 0.68
CA TYR A 85 3.40 10.79 1.59
C TYR A 85 4.53 11.52 0.84
N THR A 86 5.01 12.60 1.44
CA THR A 86 6.23 13.30 1.05
C THR A 86 7.06 13.46 2.30
N THR A 87 8.35 13.10 2.20
CA THR A 87 9.34 13.17 3.29
C THR A 87 9.22 14.46 4.09
N CYS A 88 9.06 14.32 5.40
CA CYS A 88 8.96 15.43 6.33
C CYS A 88 9.78 15.10 7.59
N GLN A 89 10.77 15.93 7.93
CA GLN A 89 11.78 15.61 8.95
C GLN A 89 11.22 15.36 10.36
N GLU A 90 10.03 15.86 10.67
CA GLU A 90 9.39 15.73 11.98
C GLU A 90 8.27 14.67 12.00
N ASP A 91 8.10 13.96 10.89
CA ASP A 91 7.02 12.99 10.74
C ASP A 91 7.44 11.60 11.25
N GLU A 92 6.51 10.93 11.91
CA GLU A 92 6.69 9.59 12.49
C GLU A 92 7.09 8.50 11.47
N VAL A 93 6.91 8.77 10.17
CA VAL A 93 7.37 7.91 9.07
C VAL A 93 8.90 7.93 8.91
N GLU A 94 9.58 8.99 9.29
CA GLU A 94 11.05 9.03 9.23
C GLU A 94 11.69 8.18 10.34
N ASP A 95 11.05 8.06 11.50
CA ASP A 95 11.46 7.11 12.53
C ASP A 95 11.39 5.67 12.01
N LEU A 96 10.36 5.36 11.20
CA LEU A 96 10.24 4.09 10.52
C LEU A 96 11.35 3.88 9.49
N TYR A 97 11.65 4.90 8.68
CA TYR A 97 12.76 4.84 7.73
C TYR A 97 14.08 4.48 8.43
N HIS A 98 14.39 5.14 9.55
CA HIS A 98 15.61 4.86 10.29
C HIS A 98 15.66 3.46 10.89
N LEU A 99 14.55 2.97 11.44
CA LEU A 99 14.47 1.61 11.97
C LEU A 99 14.61 0.56 10.86
N MET A 100 13.90 0.72 9.74
CA MET A 100 13.96 -0.21 8.62
C MET A 100 15.34 -0.22 7.97
N LYS A 101 16.00 0.95 7.87
CA LYS A 101 17.39 1.04 7.40
C LYS A 101 18.34 0.25 8.30
N LEU A 102 18.23 0.41 9.61
CA LEU A 102 19.04 -0.33 10.58
C LEU A 102 18.88 -1.85 10.40
N VAL A 103 17.65 -2.33 10.23
CA VAL A 103 17.39 -3.76 10.02
C VAL A 103 17.93 -4.23 8.67
N LYS A 104 17.74 -3.43 7.61
CA LYS A 104 18.29 -3.74 6.28
C LYS A 104 19.81 -3.89 6.33
N ASP A 105 20.50 -2.95 6.95
CA ASP A 105 21.96 -2.92 7.03
C ASP A 105 22.51 -4.09 7.88
N LYS A 106 21.77 -4.55 8.89
CA LYS A 106 22.20 -5.64 9.78
C LYS A 106 21.84 -7.04 9.27
N GLU A 107 20.68 -7.20 8.67
CA GLU A 107 20.10 -8.51 8.34
C GLU A 107 20.11 -8.82 6.83
N GLY A 108 20.46 -7.85 5.98
CA GLY A 108 20.57 -8.06 4.53
C GLY A 108 19.23 -8.43 3.87
N VAL A 109 18.14 -7.85 4.37
CA VAL A 109 16.77 -8.15 3.93
C VAL A 109 16.41 -7.49 2.60
N GLU A 110 15.44 -8.08 1.91
CA GLU A 110 14.98 -7.63 0.58
C GLU A 110 13.53 -7.13 0.60
N GLY A 111 12.84 -7.23 1.73
CA GLY A 111 11.44 -6.81 1.83
C GLY A 111 10.88 -6.87 3.24
N VAL A 112 9.62 -6.44 3.34
CA VAL A 112 8.99 -6.01 4.59
C VAL A 112 7.57 -6.54 4.66
N SER A 113 7.27 -7.34 5.68
CA SER A 113 5.89 -7.74 5.99
C SER A 113 5.13 -6.63 6.70
N VAL A 114 3.92 -6.29 6.21
CA VAL A 114 3.04 -5.25 6.77
C VAL A 114 1.62 -5.79 6.93
N GLY A 115 1.06 -5.66 8.14
CA GLY A 115 -0.28 -6.17 8.48
C GLY A 115 -1.46 -5.22 8.20
N ALA A 116 -1.31 -4.18 7.38
CA ALA A 116 -2.42 -3.25 7.12
C ALA A 116 -3.52 -3.92 6.27
N ILE A 117 -4.80 -3.79 6.67
CA ILE A 117 -5.93 -4.39 5.93
C ILE A 117 -6.63 -3.33 5.09
N LEU A 118 -7.11 -2.22 5.65
CA LEU A 118 -7.90 -1.23 4.91
C LEU A 118 -7.15 0.09 4.69
N SER A 119 -6.26 0.46 5.60
CA SER A 119 -5.64 1.78 5.62
C SER A 119 -4.68 2.05 4.45
N ASP A 120 -5.13 2.85 3.48
CA ASP A 120 -4.26 3.39 2.44
C ASP A 120 -3.19 4.33 3.02
N TYR A 121 -3.50 4.99 4.13
CA TYR A 121 -2.59 5.88 4.84
C TYR A 121 -1.32 5.14 5.29
N GLN A 122 -1.49 3.99 5.95
CA GLN A 122 -0.38 3.14 6.39
C GLN A 122 0.35 2.55 5.20
N ARG A 123 -0.37 2.01 4.21
CA ARG A 123 0.24 1.38 3.03
C ARG A 123 1.17 2.35 2.29
N VAL A 124 0.69 3.54 1.92
CA VAL A 124 1.46 4.51 1.11
C VAL A 124 2.74 4.95 1.83
N ARG A 125 2.68 5.10 3.17
CA ARG A 125 3.85 5.48 3.97
C ARG A 125 4.89 4.37 4.04
N VAL A 126 4.46 3.12 4.22
CA VAL A 126 5.39 1.99 4.19
C VAL A 126 5.97 1.78 2.79
N GLU A 127 5.16 1.91 1.73
CA GLU A 127 5.64 1.86 0.36
C GLU A 127 6.67 2.96 0.06
N ASP A 128 6.51 4.19 0.58
CA ASP A 128 7.54 5.25 0.45
C ASP A 128 8.88 4.84 1.07
N VAL A 129 8.83 4.37 2.32
CA VAL A 129 10.03 3.94 3.03
C VAL A 129 10.70 2.77 2.31
N CYS A 130 9.91 1.78 1.89
CA CYS A 130 10.37 0.65 1.10
C CYS A 130 11.04 1.08 -0.21
N ARG A 131 10.41 1.99 -0.96
CA ARG A 131 10.96 2.53 -2.21
C ARG A 131 12.29 3.24 -1.99
N ARG A 132 12.41 4.06 -0.93
CA ARG A 132 13.65 4.78 -0.58
C ARG A 132 14.76 3.84 -0.11
N LEU A 133 14.40 2.71 0.46
CA LEU A 133 15.34 1.71 0.95
C LEU A 133 15.58 0.58 -0.03
N ASP A 134 14.93 0.55 -1.20
CA ASP A 134 14.98 -0.58 -2.13
C ASP A 134 14.61 -1.90 -1.42
N LEU A 135 13.39 -1.95 -0.91
CA LEU A 135 12.77 -3.10 -0.22
C LEU A 135 11.40 -3.38 -0.85
N GLN A 136 11.01 -4.65 -0.94
CA GLN A 136 9.69 -5.07 -1.41
C GLN A 136 8.67 -5.08 -0.25
N PRO A 137 7.60 -4.25 -0.28
CA PRO A 137 6.51 -4.37 0.68
C PRO A 137 5.65 -5.61 0.39
N LEU A 138 5.30 -6.36 1.45
CA LEU A 138 4.45 -7.55 1.44
C LEU A 138 3.22 -7.30 2.33
N ALA A 139 2.11 -6.90 1.71
CA ALA A 139 0.86 -6.52 2.37
C ALA A 139 -0.27 -7.45 1.91
N TYR A 140 -0.16 -8.74 2.23
CA TYR A 140 -1.10 -9.78 1.79
C TYR A 140 -2.54 -9.56 2.24
N LEU A 141 -2.73 -8.81 3.32
CA LEU A 141 -4.05 -8.56 3.91
C LEU A 141 -4.76 -7.35 3.31
N TRP A 142 -4.04 -6.49 2.57
CA TRP A 142 -4.56 -5.21 2.12
C TRP A 142 -5.77 -5.40 1.19
N ARG A 143 -6.83 -4.63 1.46
CA ARG A 143 -8.15 -4.60 0.81
C ARG A 143 -8.92 -5.93 0.81
N ARG A 144 -8.50 -6.94 1.59
CA ARG A 144 -9.27 -8.19 1.76
C ARG A 144 -10.56 -7.95 2.55
N ASN A 145 -11.56 -8.80 2.33
CA ASN A 145 -12.81 -8.78 3.10
C ASN A 145 -12.54 -9.10 4.58
N GLN A 146 -12.93 -8.20 5.48
CA GLN A 146 -12.59 -8.27 6.89
C GLN A 146 -13.28 -9.43 7.63
N GLU A 147 -14.51 -9.78 7.28
CA GLU A 147 -15.24 -10.89 7.93
C GLU A 147 -14.59 -12.23 7.62
N ILE A 148 -14.25 -12.45 6.35
CA ILE A 148 -13.51 -13.63 5.90
C ILE A 148 -12.14 -13.66 6.59
N LEU A 149 -11.47 -12.52 6.63
CA LEU A 149 -10.12 -12.42 7.19
C LEU A 149 -10.10 -12.76 8.69
N LEU A 150 -11.04 -12.23 9.49
CA LEU A 150 -11.14 -12.54 10.91
C LEU A 150 -11.36 -14.04 11.15
N LYS A 151 -12.26 -14.66 10.36
CA LYS A 151 -12.51 -16.11 10.40
C LYS A 151 -11.27 -16.92 10.06
N GLU A 152 -10.53 -16.51 9.04
CA GLU A 152 -9.28 -17.17 8.65
C GLU A 152 -8.20 -17.04 9.74
N MET A 153 -8.07 -15.88 10.40
CA MET A 153 -7.14 -15.70 11.51
C MET A 153 -7.46 -16.67 12.65
N ILE A 154 -8.74 -16.78 13.02
CA ILE A 154 -9.22 -17.68 14.06
C ILE A 154 -8.94 -19.14 13.69
N SER A 155 -9.30 -19.56 12.47
CA SER A 155 -9.11 -20.94 12.00
C SER A 155 -7.62 -21.30 11.81
N SER A 156 -6.78 -20.32 11.50
CA SER A 156 -5.33 -20.45 11.40
C SER A 156 -4.62 -20.43 12.77
N ASN A 157 -5.37 -20.50 13.87
CA ASN A 157 -4.84 -20.51 15.24
C ASN A 157 -4.06 -19.24 15.64
N ILE A 158 -4.45 -18.06 15.13
CA ILE A 158 -4.05 -16.80 15.75
C ILE A 158 -4.80 -16.68 17.10
N LYS A 159 -4.10 -16.91 18.21
CA LYS A 159 -4.62 -16.74 19.56
C LYS A 159 -4.30 -15.33 20.04
N ALA A 160 -5.11 -14.36 19.61
CA ALA A 160 -5.02 -12.98 20.06
C ALA A 160 -6.16 -12.61 20.99
N ILE A 161 -5.88 -11.69 21.91
CA ILE A 161 -6.86 -11.10 22.83
C ILE A 161 -7.06 -9.61 22.53
N ILE A 162 -8.26 -9.10 22.80
CA ILE A 162 -8.56 -7.67 22.74
C ILE A 162 -7.83 -6.97 23.89
N ILE A 163 -6.97 -5.99 23.57
CA ILE A 163 -6.21 -5.22 24.57
C ILE A 163 -6.60 -3.75 24.61
N LYS A 164 -7.38 -3.26 23.66
CA LYS A 164 -7.92 -1.90 23.66
C LYS A 164 -9.30 -1.94 23.04
N VAL A 165 -10.19 -1.10 23.54
CA VAL A 165 -11.47 -0.78 22.91
C VAL A 165 -11.62 0.74 22.85
N ALA A 166 -12.18 1.26 21.76
CA ALA A 166 -12.35 2.69 21.51
C ALA A 166 -13.53 2.99 20.58
N ALA A 167 -14.58 2.16 20.61
CA ALA A 167 -15.75 2.35 19.74
C ALA A 167 -17.07 2.12 20.46
N PHE A 168 -18.11 2.74 19.91
CA PHE A 168 -19.49 2.55 20.35
C PHE A 168 -19.87 1.06 20.32
N GLY A 169 -20.47 0.58 21.41
CA GLY A 169 -20.84 -0.82 21.59
C GLY A 169 -19.73 -1.69 22.17
N LEU A 170 -18.46 -1.26 22.18
CA LEU A 170 -17.40 -2.01 22.84
C LEU A 170 -17.25 -1.58 24.31
N ASP A 171 -17.78 -2.41 25.20
CA ASP A 171 -17.67 -2.28 26.66
C ASP A 171 -16.32 -2.82 27.18
N PRO A 172 -15.48 -1.98 27.84
CA PRO A 172 -14.19 -2.39 28.40
C PRO A 172 -14.27 -3.56 29.37
N ASP A 173 -15.27 -3.57 30.27
CA ASP A 173 -15.40 -4.58 31.34
C ASP A 173 -15.82 -5.94 30.79
N LYS A 174 -16.46 -5.95 29.61
CA LYS A 174 -16.95 -7.17 28.97
C LYS A 174 -16.04 -7.70 27.87
N HIS A 175 -15.25 -6.84 27.22
CA HIS A 175 -14.54 -7.20 25.99
C HIS A 175 -13.02 -7.25 26.13
N LEU A 176 -12.42 -6.44 27.01
CA LEU A 176 -10.98 -6.51 27.22
C LEU A 176 -10.56 -7.90 27.73
N GLY A 177 -9.55 -8.48 27.09
CA GLY A 177 -9.00 -9.79 27.43
C GLY A 177 -9.72 -10.97 26.78
N LYS A 178 -10.85 -10.75 26.10
CA LYS A 178 -11.50 -11.80 25.30
C LYS A 178 -10.68 -12.14 24.07
N THR A 179 -10.75 -13.39 23.65
CA THR A 179 -10.10 -13.89 22.45
C THR A 179 -10.89 -13.50 21.18
N LEU A 180 -10.23 -13.58 20.02
CA LEU A 180 -10.90 -13.32 18.73
C LEU A 180 -12.12 -14.20 18.50
N ASP A 181 -12.05 -15.50 18.81
CA ASP A 181 -13.16 -16.45 18.66
C ASP A 181 -14.35 -16.11 19.57
N GLN A 182 -14.09 -15.61 20.78
CA GLN A 182 -15.15 -15.15 21.68
C GLN A 182 -15.81 -13.86 21.20
N MET A 183 -15.05 -13.01 20.50
CA MET A 183 -15.51 -11.70 20.04
C MET A 183 -16.13 -11.72 18.64
N GLU A 184 -15.79 -12.70 17.80
CA GLU A 184 -16.21 -12.75 16.39
C GLU A 184 -17.72 -12.55 16.19
N PRO A 185 -18.63 -13.30 16.87
CA PRO A 185 -20.06 -13.12 16.64
C PRO A 185 -20.54 -11.71 17.00
N TYR A 186 -19.95 -11.12 18.05
CA TYR A 186 -20.31 -9.80 18.52
C TYR A 186 -19.79 -8.68 17.60
N LEU A 187 -18.58 -8.83 17.06
CA LEU A 187 -18.00 -7.89 16.11
C LEU A 187 -18.78 -7.86 14.78
N LEU A 188 -19.25 -9.02 14.31
CA LEU A 188 -20.13 -9.11 13.15
C LEU A 188 -21.46 -8.38 13.40
N GLU A 189 -22.07 -8.59 14.56
CA GLU A 189 -23.31 -7.91 14.96
C GLU A 189 -23.12 -6.39 15.07
N LEU A 190 -22.01 -5.93 15.66
CA LEU A 190 -21.68 -4.50 15.74
C LEU A 190 -21.45 -3.87 14.37
N SER A 191 -20.79 -4.59 13.46
CA SER A 191 -20.59 -4.15 12.07
C SER A 191 -21.93 -3.96 11.35
N GLU A 192 -22.85 -4.93 11.48
CA GLU A 192 -24.18 -4.82 10.86
C GLU A 192 -24.99 -3.65 11.43
N LYS A 193 -24.92 -3.43 12.75
CA LYS A 193 -25.72 -2.40 13.43
C LYS A 193 -25.16 -0.98 13.28
N TYR A 194 -23.84 -0.83 13.34
CA TYR A 194 -23.19 0.47 13.51
C TYR A 194 -22.09 0.74 12.48
N GLY A 195 -21.78 -0.20 11.59
CA GLY A 195 -20.72 -0.06 10.60
C GLY A 195 -19.30 -0.12 11.17
N VAL A 196 -19.12 -0.70 12.36
CA VAL A 196 -17.80 -0.93 12.97
C VAL A 196 -16.97 -1.87 12.09
N HIS A 197 -15.70 -1.56 11.89
CA HIS A 197 -14.82 -2.46 11.15
C HIS A 197 -14.58 -3.75 11.94
N VAL A 198 -14.96 -4.89 11.36
CA VAL A 198 -14.86 -6.22 12.00
C VAL A 198 -13.43 -6.55 12.41
N CYS A 199 -12.43 -6.14 11.62
CA CYS A 199 -11.01 -6.29 11.95
C CYS A 199 -10.44 -5.12 12.77
N GLY A 200 -11.23 -4.15 13.21
CA GLY A 200 -10.77 -3.02 14.04
C GLY A 200 -9.91 -1.98 13.30
N GLU A 201 -10.03 -1.90 11.97
CA GLU A 201 -9.21 -1.02 11.12
C GLU A 201 -9.41 0.48 11.37
N GLY A 202 -10.56 0.88 11.93
CA GLY A 202 -10.82 2.26 12.34
C GLY A 202 -10.24 2.60 13.72
N GLY A 203 -9.48 1.70 14.33
CA GLY A 203 -8.98 1.83 15.70
C GLY A 203 -10.03 1.45 16.75
N GLU A 204 -11.11 0.77 16.37
CA GLU A 204 -12.20 0.41 17.28
C GLU A 204 -11.74 -0.52 18.40
N TYR A 205 -10.79 -1.40 18.09
CA TYR A 205 -10.10 -2.23 19.06
C TYR A 205 -8.68 -2.56 18.59
N GLU A 206 -7.81 -2.87 19.54
CA GLU A 206 -6.48 -3.40 19.27
C GLU A 206 -6.31 -4.77 19.91
N THR A 207 -5.34 -5.53 19.41
CA THR A 207 -5.10 -6.90 19.87
C THR A 207 -3.65 -7.13 20.25
N PHE A 208 -3.44 -8.16 21.06
CA PHE A 208 -2.12 -8.71 21.33
C PHE A 208 -2.16 -10.22 21.09
N THR A 209 -1.27 -10.72 20.22
CA THR A 209 -1.20 -12.15 19.91
C THR A 209 -0.42 -12.88 21.00
N LEU A 210 -1.06 -13.82 21.69
CA LEU A 210 -0.45 -14.65 22.73
C LEU A 210 0.20 -15.89 22.13
N ASP A 211 -0.38 -16.42 21.05
CA ASP A 211 0.17 -17.55 20.33
C ASP A 211 -0.25 -17.56 18.86
N CYS A 212 0.62 -18.09 18.00
CA CYS A 212 0.29 -18.48 16.64
C CYS A 212 1.21 -19.62 16.16
N PRO A 213 0.92 -20.27 15.02
CA PRO A 213 1.77 -21.35 14.50
C PRO A 213 3.25 -21.01 14.32
N LEU A 214 3.60 -19.74 14.09
CA LEU A 214 5.00 -19.31 13.96
C LEU A 214 5.76 -19.28 15.30
N PHE A 215 5.05 -19.17 16.42
CA PHE A 215 5.68 -19.06 17.73
C PHE A 215 6.26 -20.41 18.15
N LYS A 216 7.49 -20.43 18.68
CA LYS A 216 8.12 -21.57 19.34
C LYS A 216 7.66 -21.72 20.80
N LYS A 217 7.32 -20.61 21.45
CA LYS A 217 6.77 -20.54 22.81
C LYS A 217 5.50 -19.68 22.81
N LYS A 218 4.50 -20.06 23.60
CA LYS A 218 3.31 -19.22 23.78
C LYS A 218 3.54 -18.22 24.91
N ILE A 219 2.92 -17.05 24.81
CA ILE A 219 2.93 -16.01 25.84
C ILE A 219 1.71 -16.21 26.73
N VAL A 220 1.92 -16.21 28.04
CA VAL A 220 0.87 -16.35 29.05
C VAL A 220 0.77 -15.06 29.86
N VAL A 221 -0.45 -14.55 29.99
CA VAL A 221 -0.76 -13.37 30.82
C VAL A 221 -1.00 -13.83 32.25
N ASP A 222 -0.08 -13.51 33.15
CA ASP A 222 -0.23 -13.82 34.58
C ASP A 222 -1.11 -12.80 35.29
N SER A 223 -0.94 -11.53 34.95
CA SER A 223 -1.76 -10.45 35.48
C SER A 223 -1.74 -9.21 34.58
N ALA A 224 -2.89 -8.54 34.55
CA ALA A 224 -3.11 -7.30 33.81
C ALA A 224 -4.07 -6.41 34.60
N LYS A 225 -4.09 -5.12 34.27
CA LYS A 225 -5.08 -4.16 34.78
C LYS A 225 -5.72 -3.40 33.64
N VAL A 226 -7.01 -3.08 33.79
CA VAL A 226 -7.71 -2.16 32.88
C VAL A 226 -7.30 -0.73 33.24
N VAL A 227 -6.96 0.05 32.21
CA VAL A 227 -6.71 1.49 32.31
C VAL A 227 -7.71 2.20 31.43
N VAL A 228 -8.55 3.05 32.03
CA VAL A 228 -9.49 3.89 31.31
C VAL A 228 -8.76 5.16 30.89
N HIS A 229 -8.67 5.39 29.58
CA HIS A 229 -8.09 6.60 28.99
C HIS A 229 -9.15 7.69 28.84
N SER A 230 -10.34 7.32 28.34
CA SER A 230 -11.51 8.20 28.24
C SER A 230 -12.76 7.46 28.70
N ALA A 231 -13.50 8.06 29.64
CA ALA A 231 -14.74 7.50 30.19
C ALA A 231 -15.99 8.03 29.45
N ASP A 232 -15.88 8.29 28.14
CA ASP A 232 -17.02 8.72 27.33
C ASP A 232 -18.20 7.75 27.49
N ALA A 233 -19.41 8.30 27.64
CA ALA A 233 -20.60 7.52 27.97
C ALA A 233 -21.04 6.59 26.83
N PHE A 234 -20.59 6.84 25.60
CA PHE A 234 -21.01 6.14 24.39
C PHE A 234 -19.86 5.36 23.76
N ALA A 235 -18.65 5.91 23.75
CA ALA A 235 -17.45 5.28 23.18
C ALA A 235 -16.27 5.38 24.16
N PRO A 236 -16.30 4.60 25.27
CA PRO A 236 -15.19 4.60 26.22
C PRO A 236 -13.92 4.11 25.55
N VAL A 237 -12.80 4.76 25.89
CA VAL A 237 -11.46 4.33 25.47
C VAL A 237 -10.77 3.73 26.67
N ALA A 238 -10.48 2.43 26.61
CA ALA A 238 -9.79 1.71 27.67
C ALA A 238 -8.90 0.62 27.11
N TYR A 239 -7.84 0.30 27.84
CA TYR A 239 -6.88 -0.71 27.42
C TYR A 239 -6.37 -1.58 28.58
N LEU A 240 -5.85 -2.75 28.25
CA LEU A 240 -5.18 -3.66 29.16
C LEU A 240 -3.70 -3.30 29.26
N ARG A 241 -3.28 -2.90 30.45
CA ARG A 241 -1.86 -2.84 30.81
C ARG A 241 -1.43 -4.15 31.45
N PHE A 242 -0.59 -4.90 30.75
CA PHE A 242 0.02 -6.12 31.30
C PHE A 242 0.97 -5.76 32.45
N LEU A 243 0.83 -6.48 33.57
CA LEU A 243 1.68 -6.31 34.75
C LEU A 243 2.72 -7.42 34.83
N LYS A 244 2.33 -8.64 34.46
CA LYS A 244 3.20 -9.81 34.43
C LYS A 244 2.81 -10.75 33.30
N LEU A 245 3.81 -11.19 32.55
CA LEU A 245 3.72 -12.13 31.45
C LEU A 245 4.88 -13.11 31.56
N HIS A 246 4.70 -14.33 31.05
CA HIS A 246 5.80 -15.28 30.90
C HIS A 246 5.65 -16.12 29.63
N LEU A 247 6.71 -16.82 29.27
CA LEU A 247 6.73 -17.74 28.12
C LEU A 247 6.61 -19.18 28.59
N GLU A 248 5.75 -19.94 27.92
CA GLU A 248 5.63 -21.38 28.11
C GLU A 248 6.00 -22.11 26.82
N ASN A 249 6.72 -23.23 26.95
CA ASN A 249 7.00 -24.11 25.83
C ASN A 249 5.70 -24.74 25.31
N LYS A 250 5.60 -24.90 23.99
CA LYS A 250 4.49 -25.62 23.37
C LYS A 250 4.67 -27.12 23.57
N ALA A 251 3.56 -27.82 23.81
CA ALA A 251 3.56 -29.26 24.08
C ALA A 251 4.00 -30.14 22.88
N SER A 252 4.09 -29.57 21.67
CA SER A 252 4.68 -30.19 20.49
C SER A 252 4.79 -29.17 19.37
N THR A 253 5.94 -29.09 18.71
CA THR A 253 6.13 -28.33 17.47
C THR A 253 5.30 -29.00 16.38
N PHE A 254 4.14 -28.44 16.05
CA PHE A 254 3.56 -28.71 14.74
C PHE A 254 4.58 -28.16 13.74
N MET A 255 5.31 -29.06 13.07
CA MET A 255 5.96 -28.66 11.82
C MET A 255 4.87 -28.04 10.97
N VAL A 256 5.11 -26.83 10.47
CA VAL A 256 4.31 -26.25 9.40
C VAL A 256 4.55 -27.17 8.20
N SER A 257 3.84 -28.30 8.14
CA SER A 257 3.60 -28.96 6.87
C SER A 257 2.84 -27.92 6.08
N SER A 258 3.38 -27.56 4.92
CA SER A 258 2.73 -26.78 3.86
C SER A 258 1.23 -26.72 4.11
N CYS A 259 0.72 -25.54 4.47
CA CYS A 259 -0.72 -25.36 4.60
C CYS A 259 -1.30 -25.86 3.29
N SER A 260 -2.03 -26.98 3.33
CA SER A 260 -2.73 -27.53 2.19
C SER A 260 -3.98 -26.69 1.98
N CYS A 261 -3.77 -25.39 1.77
CA CYS A 261 -4.62 -24.58 0.93
C CYS A 261 -4.15 -24.84 -0.51
N GLU A 262 -4.17 -26.09 -0.94
CA GLU A 262 -4.64 -26.31 -2.30
C GLU A 262 -6.07 -25.79 -2.27
N VAL A 263 -6.23 -24.51 -2.64
CA VAL A 263 -7.43 -24.15 -3.36
C VAL A 263 -7.44 -25.15 -4.50
N SER A 264 -8.33 -26.13 -4.40
CA SER A 264 -8.78 -26.87 -5.56
C SER A 264 -9.25 -25.80 -6.53
N CYS A 265 -8.37 -25.39 -7.43
CA CYS A 265 -8.78 -25.01 -8.76
C CYS A 265 -9.47 -26.26 -9.28
N ASN A 266 -10.76 -26.41 -8.96
CA ASN A 266 -11.61 -27.21 -9.80
C ASN A 266 -11.48 -26.53 -11.16
N ASP A 267 -10.63 -27.13 -11.97
CA ASP A 267 -10.67 -27.08 -13.41
C ASP A 267 -11.99 -27.78 -13.80
N ASP A 268 -13.11 -27.17 -13.39
CA ASP A 268 -14.40 -27.49 -13.97
C ASP A 268 -14.29 -26.99 -15.39
N HIS A 269 -14.00 -27.95 -16.26
CA HIS A 269 -14.12 -27.88 -17.69
C HIS A 269 -15.40 -27.13 -18.07
N ILE A 270 -15.30 -25.81 -18.24
CA ILE A 270 -16.15 -25.08 -19.15
C ILE A 270 -15.63 -25.44 -20.54
N PHE A 271 -15.98 -26.63 -21.00
CA PHE A 271 -16.13 -26.84 -22.43
C PHE A 271 -17.10 -25.77 -22.91
N PRO A 272 -16.79 -25.01 -23.97
CA PRO A 272 -17.82 -24.27 -24.66
C PRO A 272 -18.85 -25.32 -25.09
N SER A 273 -20.08 -25.18 -24.61
CA SER A 273 -21.22 -25.87 -25.19
C SER A 273 -21.15 -25.65 -26.69
N SER A 274 -21.17 -26.74 -27.47
CA SER A 274 -21.27 -26.71 -28.92
C SER A 274 -22.43 -25.81 -29.33
N GLU A 275 -22.12 -24.57 -29.69
CA GLU A 275 -23.05 -23.69 -30.37
C GLU A 275 -23.32 -24.33 -31.74
N GLU A 276 -24.58 -24.67 -31.97
CA GLU A 276 -25.07 -24.99 -33.29
C GLU A 276 -24.72 -23.81 -34.21
N GLU A 277 -23.99 -24.10 -35.29
CA GLU A 277 -23.57 -23.12 -36.29
C GLU A 277 -24.81 -22.45 -36.92
N GLU A 278 -25.22 -21.29 -36.42
CA GLU A 278 -25.97 -20.35 -37.24
C GLU A 278 -25.02 -19.73 -38.26
N PRO A 279 -25.39 -19.67 -39.56
CA PRO A 279 -24.49 -19.19 -40.60
C PRO A 279 -24.20 -17.70 -40.42
N GLN A 280 -23.02 -17.39 -39.88
CA GLN A 280 -22.48 -16.04 -39.79
C GLN A 280 -22.43 -15.42 -41.19
N LYS A 281 -23.23 -14.35 -41.40
CA LYS A 281 -22.98 -13.41 -42.49
C LYS A 281 -21.64 -12.75 -42.24
N ASN A 282 -20.61 -13.25 -42.93
CA ASN A 282 -19.31 -12.59 -43.05
C ASN A 282 -19.51 -11.18 -43.62
N ILE A 283 -19.61 -10.19 -42.75
CA ILE A 283 -19.38 -8.80 -43.11
C ILE A 283 -17.86 -8.66 -43.16
N PRO A 284 -17.23 -8.49 -44.32
CA PRO A 284 -15.79 -8.30 -44.35
C PRO A 284 -15.49 -6.98 -43.64
N VAL A 285 -14.74 -7.07 -42.53
CA VAL A 285 -14.11 -5.88 -41.94
C VAL A 285 -13.07 -5.40 -42.95
N ILE A 286 -13.49 -4.47 -43.79
CA ILE A 286 -12.60 -3.76 -44.70
C ILE A 286 -11.76 -2.84 -43.80
N TRP A 287 -10.56 -3.30 -43.43
CA TRP A 287 -9.49 -2.41 -43.01
C TRP A 287 -9.19 -1.50 -44.21
N ARG A 288 -9.88 -0.36 -44.29
CA ARG A 288 -9.44 0.70 -45.18
C ARG A 288 -8.08 1.11 -44.64
N SER A 289 -7.02 0.70 -45.34
CA SER A 289 -5.73 1.38 -45.25
C SER A 289 -6.01 2.84 -45.56
N LEU A 290 -6.24 3.63 -44.51
CA LEU A 290 -6.13 5.08 -44.60
C LEU A 290 -4.73 5.29 -45.18
N LYS A 291 -4.66 5.94 -46.34
CA LYS A 291 -3.38 6.40 -46.87
C LYS A 291 -2.68 7.07 -45.69
N HIS A 292 -1.49 6.59 -45.34
CA HIS A 292 -0.67 7.21 -44.31
C HIS A 292 -0.56 8.70 -44.67
N ASN A 293 -1.33 9.54 -43.99
CA ASN A 293 -0.86 10.88 -43.75
C ASN A 293 0.32 10.66 -42.80
N PRO A 294 1.56 10.92 -43.21
CA PRO A 294 2.64 10.99 -42.23
C PRO A 294 2.13 11.95 -41.15
N LEU A 295 2.12 11.49 -39.90
CA LEU A 295 1.89 12.37 -38.76
C LEU A 295 2.80 13.58 -38.99
N ASP A 296 2.20 14.76 -39.10
CA ASP A 296 2.97 15.97 -39.33
C ASP A 296 3.65 16.35 -38.01
N PHE A 297 4.80 15.71 -37.76
CA PHE A 297 5.63 15.91 -36.58
C PHE A 297 6.31 17.29 -36.55
N THR A 298 5.97 18.18 -37.50
CA THR A 298 6.40 19.58 -37.51
C THR A 298 5.62 20.45 -36.53
N LYS A 299 4.55 19.93 -35.90
CA LYS A 299 3.86 20.65 -34.82
C LYS A 299 4.78 20.85 -33.62
N THR A 300 5.14 22.11 -33.42
CA THR A 300 5.63 22.65 -32.15
C THR A 300 4.73 22.21 -31.00
N PHE A 301 5.33 22.05 -29.82
CA PHE A 301 4.63 21.89 -28.56
C PHE A 301 3.36 22.75 -28.50
N GLY A 302 2.26 22.16 -28.08
CA GLY A 302 0.97 22.81 -27.96
C GLY A 302 0.20 22.32 -26.75
N HIS A 303 -0.68 23.16 -26.25
CA HIS A 303 -1.63 22.78 -25.21
C HIS A 303 -3.04 23.14 -25.65
N SER A 304 -4.03 22.38 -25.18
CA SER A 304 -5.43 22.82 -25.31
C SER A 304 -5.69 23.96 -24.32
N GLY A 305 -6.76 24.73 -24.56
CA GLY A 305 -7.36 25.49 -23.46
C GLY A 305 -7.79 24.56 -22.32
N ARG A 306 -7.85 25.08 -21.10
CA ARG A 306 -8.40 24.37 -19.94
C ARG A 306 -9.91 24.27 -20.07
N SER A 307 -10.47 23.08 -19.92
CA SER A 307 -11.93 22.89 -19.92
C SER A 307 -12.56 23.51 -18.67
N LEU A 308 -13.89 23.71 -18.69
CA LEU A 308 -14.65 24.12 -17.50
C LEU A 308 -14.52 23.14 -16.34
N SER A 309 -14.30 21.86 -16.65
CA SER A 309 -14.04 20.79 -15.69
C SER A 309 -12.56 20.63 -15.33
N GLY A 310 -11.68 21.56 -15.73
CA GLY A 310 -10.29 21.58 -15.29
C GLY A 310 -9.31 20.68 -16.08
N TYR A 311 -9.73 20.08 -17.19
CA TYR A 311 -8.88 19.22 -18.03
C TYR A 311 -8.08 20.03 -19.05
N GLN A 312 -6.82 19.67 -19.26
CA GLN A 312 -5.94 20.35 -20.20
C GLN A 312 -4.96 19.34 -20.85
N TRP A 313 -4.96 19.29 -22.18
CA TRP A 313 -4.00 18.48 -22.94
C TRP A 313 -2.71 19.26 -23.17
N PHE A 314 -1.60 18.55 -23.06
CA PHE A 314 -0.27 18.98 -23.46
C PHE A 314 0.25 17.98 -24.49
N SER A 315 0.63 18.48 -25.66
CA SER A 315 0.98 17.66 -26.82
C SER A 315 2.24 18.15 -27.48
N GLY A 316 2.93 17.25 -28.17
CA GLY A 316 4.11 17.62 -28.95
C GLY A 316 5.41 17.68 -28.15
N ILE A 317 5.50 16.95 -27.04
CA ILE A 317 6.75 16.86 -26.28
C ILE A 317 7.61 15.77 -26.92
N THR A 318 8.74 16.15 -27.52
CA THR A 318 9.65 15.23 -28.21
C THR A 318 11.03 15.17 -27.55
N ALA A 319 11.58 13.96 -27.43
CA ALA A 319 12.99 13.77 -27.13
C ALA A 319 13.76 13.59 -28.44
N HIS A 320 14.57 14.58 -28.80
CA HIS A 320 15.41 14.53 -29.98
C HIS A 320 16.79 13.96 -29.64
N PHE A 321 17.21 12.96 -30.39
CA PHE A 321 18.53 12.36 -30.28
C PHE A 321 19.14 12.13 -31.66
N LEU A 322 20.19 12.89 -31.95
CA LEU A 322 21.10 12.59 -33.04
C LEU A 322 22.40 12.14 -32.38
N PRO A 323 22.93 10.94 -32.71
CA PRO A 323 24.19 10.47 -32.16
C PRO A 323 25.34 11.35 -32.69
N SER A 324 25.62 12.45 -31.99
CA SER A 324 26.83 13.27 -32.10
C SER A 324 27.68 13.09 -30.84
N GLU A 325 28.99 13.35 -30.93
CA GLU A 325 29.91 13.17 -29.79
C GLU A 325 29.40 13.90 -28.53
N GLY A 326 29.12 13.14 -27.47
CA GLY A 326 28.86 13.65 -26.12
C GLY A 326 27.41 13.63 -25.64
N ARG A 327 26.40 13.39 -26.48
CA ARG A 327 25.00 13.25 -26.03
C ARG A 327 24.58 11.79 -25.91
N ASN A 328 23.80 11.48 -24.88
CA ASN A 328 23.17 10.16 -24.71
C ASN A 328 21.64 10.26 -24.67
N ALA A 329 20.96 9.13 -24.88
CA ALA A 329 19.50 9.06 -24.91
C ALA A 329 18.85 9.46 -23.56
N GLN A 330 19.57 9.28 -22.45
CA GLN A 330 19.09 9.65 -21.12
C GLN A 330 19.01 11.18 -20.96
N GLU A 331 20.01 11.92 -21.45
CA GLU A 331 20.01 13.39 -21.46
C GLU A 331 18.88 13.94 -22.34
N ALA A 332 18.69 13.39 -23.54
CA ALA A 332 17.58 13.78 -24.41
C ALA A 332 16.21 13.56 -23.76
N ALA A 333 16.06 12.45 -23.02
CA ALA A 333 14.85 12.18 -22.25
C ALA A 333 14.63 13.21 -21.12
N ARG A 334 15.69 13.52 -20.34
CA ARG A 334 15.63 14.51 -19.26
C ARG A 334 15.27 15.91 -19.77
N GLU A 335 15.84 16.31 -20.92
CA GLU A 335 15.52 17.59 -21.56
C GLU A 335 14.04 17.67 -21.96
N ALA A 336 13.48 16.59 -22.51
CA ALA A 336 12.06 16.52 -22.88
C ALA A 336 11.13 16.68 -21.67
N PHE A 337 11.41 16.00 -20.55
CA PHE A 337 10.64 16.16 -19.31
C PHE A 337 10.81 17.53 -18.66
N SER A 338 12.02 18.10 -18.72
CA SER A 338 12.26 19.48 -18.24
C SER A 338 11.44 20.50 -19.06
N SER A 339 11.36 20.29 -20.38
CA SER A 339 10.51 21.11 -21.26
C SER A 339 9.03 20.95 -20.91
N LEU A 340 8.55 19.71 -20.71
CA LEU A 340 7.18 19.47 -20.25
C LEU A 340 6.88 20.20 -18.94
N GLN A 341 7.76 20.07 -17.93
CA GLN A 341 7.60 20.74 -16.64
C GLN A 341 7.54 22.27 -16.78
N ALA A 342 8.43 22.86 -17.58
CA ALA A 342 8.46 24.31 -17.81
C ALA A 342 7.16 24.80 -18.43
N ASN A 343 6.64 24.11 -19.44
CA ASN A 343 5.40 24.49 -20.11
C ASN A 343 4.14 24.25 -19.25
N MET A 344 4.12 23.21 -18.42
CA MET A 344 3.03 23.05 -17.45
C MET A 344 3.06 24.17 -16.40
N THR A 345 4.26 24.57 -15.98
CA THR A 345 4.44 25.64 -14.99
C THR A 345 3.96 26.99 -15.51
N SER A 346 4.14 27.29 -16.81
CA SER A 346 3.60 28.53 -17.40
C SER A 346 2.06 28.58 -17.38
N GLU A 347 1.40 27.42 -17.33
CA GLU A 347 -0.05 27.28 -17.22
C GLU A 347 -0.52 27.13 -15.76
N GLY A 348 0.37 27.28 -14.77
CA GLY A 348 0.06 27.14 -13.35
C GLY A 348 -0.21 25.70 -12.90
N LEU A 349 0.29 24.71 -13.66
CA LEU A 349 0.20 23.28 -13.38
C LEU A 349 1.57 22.72 -12.97
N LYS A 350 1.54 21.54 -12.34
CA LYS A 350 2.71 20.75 -11.94
C LYS A 350 2.63 19.36 -12.56
N LEU A 351 3.76 18.66 -12.65
CA LEU A 351 3.79 17.27 -13.18
C LEU A 351 2.82 16.33 -12.44
N LYS A 352 2.62 16.54 -11.13
CA LYS A 352 1.65 15.77 -10.32
C LYS A 352 0.19 15.97 -10.73
N ASP A 353 -0.12 17.01 -11.50
CA ASP A 353 -1.47 17.28 -12.02
C ASP A 353 -1.76 16.45 -13.28
N ILE A 354 -0.75 15.78 -13.85
CA ILE A 354 -0.93 14.82 -14.96
C ILE A 354 -1.71 13.60 -14.45
N ILE A 355 -2.70 13.18 -15.23
CA ILE A 355 -3.55 12.00 -14.98
C ILE A 355 -3.37 10.90 -16.03
N LEU A 356 -2.94 11.24 -17.25
CA LEU A 356 -2.70 10.27 -18.31
C LEU A 356 -1.51 10.71 -19.15
N VAL A 357 -0.63 9.77 -19.46
CA VAL A 357 0.49 9.95 -20.39
C VAL A 357 0.37 8.94 -21.52
N HIS A 358 0.42 9.42 -22.75
CA HIS A 358 0.68 8.62 -23.93
C HIS A 358 2.14 8.79 -24.31
N LEU A 359 2.93 7.72 -24.12
CA LEU A 359 4.34 7.64 -24.48
C LEU A 359 4.49 6.80 -25.74
N TYR A 360 4.85 7.46 -26.83
CA TYR A 360 5.11 6.81 -28.12
C TYR A 360 6.62 6.73 -28.32
N MET A 361 7.17 5.53 -28.51
CA MET A 361 8.60 5.31 -28.65
C MET A 361 8.96 4.93 -30.08
N LYS A 362 10.12 5.40 -30.58
CA LYS A 362 10.67 4.98 -31.88
C LYS A 362 11.08 3.50 -31.87
N SER A 363 11.67 3.05 -30.75
CA SER A 363 12.03 1.65 -30.53
C SER A 363 11.94 1.27 -29.05
N MET A 364 11.39 0.10 -28.75
CA MET A 364 11.37 -0.50 -27.42
C MET A 364 12.76 -0.90 -26.93
N LYS A 365 13.78 -0.89 -27.79
CA LYS A 365 15.18 -1.06 -27.37
C LYS A 365 15.61 0.05 -26.40
N ASP A 366 15.06 1.25 -26.54
CA ASP A 366 15.35 2.41 -25.69
C ASP A 366 14.41 2.51 -24.48
N PHE A 367 13.52 1.53 -24.27
CA PHE A 367 12.52 1.52 -23.20
C PHE A 367 13.16 1.69 -21.83
N ASN A 368 14.19 0.88 -21.52
CA ASN A 368 14.83 0.92 -20.20
C ASN A 368 15.45 2.29 -19.89
N VAL A 369 16.07 2.93 -20.89
CA VAL A 369 16.67 4.26 -20.72
C VAL A 369 15.60 5.30 -20.47
N THR A 370 14.55 5.36 -21.31
CA THR A 370 13.45 6.31 -21.16
C THR A 370 12.68 6.09 -19.85
N ASN A 371 12.41 4.83 -19.49
CA ASN A 371 11.70 4.46 -18.28
C ASN A 371 12.52 4.83 -17.03
N SER A 372 13.85 4.72 -17.06
CA SER A 372 14.70 5.14 -15.94
C SER A 372 14.61 6.64 -15.65
N VAL A 373 14.43 7.47 -16.68
CA VAL A 373 14.20 8.91 -16.53
C VAL A 373 12.77 9.16 -16.08
N TYR A 374 11.78 8.49 -16.68
CA TYR A 374 10.37 8.63 -16.32
C TYR A 374 10.14 8.42 -14.80
N VAL A 375 10.77 7.40 -14.21
CA VAL A 375 10.67 7.08 -12.77
C VAL A 375 11.10 8.26 -11.90
N THR A 376 12.01 9.13 -12.36
CA THR A 376 12.51 10.26 -11.57
C THR A 376 11.61 11.48 -11.61
N GLU A 377 10.66 11.54 -12.54
CA GLU A 377 9.79 12.70 -12.77
C GLU A 377 8.50 12.68 -11.93
N PHE A 378 8.12 11.51 -11.44
CA PHE A 378 6.88 11.30 -10.69
C PHE A 378 7.14 10.74 -9.29
N ASP A 379 6.22 11.01 -8.37
CA ASP A 379 6.23 10.48 -7.01
C ASP A 379 5.57 9.09 -6.94
N LEU A 380 5.10 8.68 -5.76
CA LEU A 380 4.36 7.42 -5.57
C LEU A 380 2.99 7.39 -6.26
N CYS A 381 2.54 8.50 -6.85
CA CYS A 381 1.28 8.63 -7.54
C CYS A 381 1.47 9.08 -9.01
N PRO A 382 2.21 8.28 -9.81
CA PRO A 382 2.45 8.59 -11.22
C PRO A 382 1.13 8.57 -12.03
N PRO A 383 1.07 9.18 -13.21
CA PRO A 383 -0.13 9.13 -14.04
C PRO A 383 -0.41 7.71 -14.57
N ALA A 384 -1.63 7.47 -15.06
CA ALA A 384 -1.89 6.33 -15.93
C ALA A 384 -1.03 6.47 -17.20
N ARG A 385 -0.56 5.36 -17.78
CA ARG A 385 0.37 5.40 -18.90
C ARG A 385 0.02 4.39 -19.99
N VAL A 386 -0.06 4.89 -21.22
CA VAL A 386 -0.01 4.09 -22.44
C VAL A 386 1.39 4.21 -23.02
N CYS A 387 2.06 3.09 -23.26
CA CYS A 387 3.41 3.06 -23.85
C CYS A 387 3.42 2.13 -25.07
N VAL A 388 3.70 2.67 -26.25
CA VAL A 388 3.68 1.89 -27.51
C VAL A 388 4.86 2.25 -28.42
N GLU A 389 5.38 1.24 -29.12
CA GLU A 389 6.31 1.45 -30.23
C GLU A 389 5.55 1.94 -31.46
N THR A 390 6.08 2.96 -32.17
CA THR A 390 5.50 3.44 -33.42
C THR A 390 6.53 4.12 -34.31
N LEU A 391 6.14 4.39 -35.56
CA LEU A 391 6.95 5.13 -36.52
C LEU A 391 7.02 6.61 -36.12
N LEU A 392 8.16 7.03 -35.59
CA LEU A 392 8.51 8.44 -35.36
C LEU A 392 9.51 8.93 -36.42
N PRO A 393 9.71 10.25 -36.61
CA PRO A 393 10.74 10.78 -37.50
C PRO A 393 12.14 10.35 -37.10
N ASP A 394 13.09 10.49 -38.01
CA ASP A 394 14.49 10.24 -37.68
C ASP A 394 15.02 11.30 -36.71
N GLY A 395 15.84 10.84 -35.77
CA GLY A 395 16.34 11.68 -34.68
C GLY A 395 15.34 11.96 -33.56
N VAL A 396 14.16 11.33 -33.54
CA VAL A 396 13.21 11.39 -32.42
C VAL A 396 13.21 10.04 -31.67
N LEU A 397 13.54 10.05 -30.38
CA LEU A 397 13.51 8.86 -29.52
C LEU A 397 12.10 8.50 -29.09
N PHE A 398 11.37 9.50 -28.59
CA PHE A 398 10.00 9.35 -28.15
C PHE A 398 9.23 10.66 -28.32
N TYR A 399 7.91 10.52 -28.27
CA TYR A 399 6.93 11.58 -28.30
C TYR A 399 5.94 11.36 -27.15
N ILE A 400 5.57 12.43 -26.44
CA ILE A 400 4.62 12.41 -25.32
C ILE A 400 3.45 13.35 -25.60
N ASP A 401 2.24 12.83 -25.38
CA ASP A 401 1.06 13.63 -25.05
C ASP A 401 0.66 13.33 -23.60
N CYS A 402 0.21 14.32 -22.85
CA CYS A 402 -0.32 14.10 -21.51
C CYS A 402 -1.56 14.94 -21.22
N LEU A 403 -2.48 14.35 -20.46
CA LEU A 403 -3.67 14.99 -19.95
C LEU A 403 -3.43 15.38 -18.50
N ALA A 404 -3.60 16.66 -18.19
CA ALA A 404 -3.58 17.18 -16.83
C ALA A 404 -4.99 17.55 -16.37
N HIS A 405 -5.21 17.51 -15.06
CA HIS A 405 -6.46 17.93 -14.44
C HIS A 405 -6.20 18.79 -13.19
N LYS A 406 -6.75 20.00 -13.19
CA LYS A 406 -6.79 20.88 -12.03
C LYS A 406 -8.01 21.80 -12.13
N CYS A 407 -8.83 21.81 -11.10
CA CYS A 407 -10.01 22.66 -11.03
C CYS A 407 -9.71 23.86 -10.11
N ASP A 408 -9.72 25.08 -10.64
CA ASP A 408 -9.39 26.31 -9.90
C ASP A 408 -10.61 26.96 -9.21
N VAL A 409 -11.82 26.43 -9.42
CA VAL A 409 -13.06 27.10 -9.02
C VAL A 409 -13.49 26.65 -7.62
N ALA A 410 -13.33 27.55 -6.64
CA ALA A 410 -14.11 27.54 -5.40
C ALA A 410 -15.51 28.10 -5.71
N MET A 411 -16.43 27.24 -6.14
CA MET A 411 -17.86 27.57 -6.18
C MET A 411 -18.56 26.58 -5.27
N ASP A 412 -19.16 27.13 -4.20
CA ASP A 412 -20.15 26.56 -3.28
C ASP A 412 -20.19 25.03 -3.18
N ASP A 413 -19.69 24.46 -2.06
CA ASP A 413 -20.00 23.14 -1.47
C ASP A 413 -20.20 21.89 -2.38
N VAL A 414 -19.91 21.97 -3.68
CA VAL A 414 -19.93 20.83 -4.60
C VAL A 414 -18.57 20.15 -4.48
N LEU A 415 -18.63 18.89 -4.02
CA LEU A 415 -17.54 17.94 -3.93
C LEU A 415 -16.50 18.18 -5.05
N ARG A 416 -15.29 18.61 -4.67
CA ARG A 416 -14.15 18.65 -5.60
C ARG A 416 -14.01 17.25 -6.22
N ASP A 417 -13.96 17.17 -7.55
CA ASP A 417 -13.57 15.97 -8.27
C ASP A 417 -12.11 15.65 -7.93
N GLU A 418 -11.91 15.03 -6.78
CA GLU A 418 -10.60 14.76 -6.23
C GLU A 418 -9.91 13.66 -7.05
N LYS A 419 -8.66 13.92 -7.43
CA LYS A 419 -7.81 12.93 -8.10
C LYS A 419 -7.53 11.78 -7.12
N LEU A 420 -8.03 10.58 -7.45
CA LEU A 420 -7.72 9.34 -6.74
C LEU A 420 -6.79 8.49 -7.60
N VAL A 421 -5.74 7.96 -6.99
CA VAL A 421 -4.67 7.24 -7.69
C VAL A 421 -4.57 5.82 -7.14
N MET A 422 -4.62 4.84 -8.03
CA MET A 422 -4.37 3.44 -7.71
C MET A 422 -3.00 3.03 -8.26
N HIS A 423 -2.01 3.04 -7.39
CA HIS A 423 -0.65 2.58 -7.66
C HIS A 423 -0.21 1.69 -6.50
N VAL A 424 -0.39 0.39 -6.68
CA VAL A 424 -0.06 -0.62 -5.66
C VAL A 424 1.39 -1.05 -5.90
N GLN A 425 2.27 -0.90 -4.92
CA GLN A 425 3.66 -1.39 -5.03
C GLN A 425 3.90 -2.63 -4.18
N SER A 426 3.05 -2.87 -3.19
CA SER A 426 3.10 -4.07 -2.37
C SER A 426 2.63 -5.33 -3.11
N ILE A 427 3.23 -6.47 -2.78
CA ILE A 427 2.63 -7.78 -3.08
C ILE A 427 1.43 -7.96 -2.14
N SER A 428 0.25 -8.22 -2.71
CA SER A 428 -0.99 -8.41 -1.96
C SER A 428 -1.88 -9.48 -2.61
N HIS A 429 -2.89 -9.98 -1.90
CA HIS A 429 -3.90 -10.87 -2.49
C HIS A 429 -5.03 -10.14 -3.20
N TRP A 430 -5.20 -8.83 -2.98
CA TRP A 430 -6.30 -8.06 -3.56
C TRP A 430 -5.96 -7.51 -4.94
N ALA A 431 -4.78 -6.92 -5.10
CA ALA A 431 -4.31 -6.39 -6.38
C ALA A 431 -2.86 -6.77 -6.65
N PRO A 432 -2.51 -7.04 -7.92
CA PRO A 432 -1.12 -7.22 -8.31
C PRO A 432 -0.35 -5.91 -8.11
N ALA A 433 0.92 -6.03 -7.75
CA ALA A 433 1.84 -4.90 -7.76
C ALA A 433 1.96 -4.32 -9.17
N SER A 434 2.00 -3.00 -9.29
CA SER A 434 2.25 -2.31 -10.55
C SER A 434 3.63 -2.68 -11.05
N ILE A 435 3.70 -3.19 -12.28
CA ILE A 435 4.95 -3.65 -12.90
C ILE A 435 5.83 -2.51 -13.40
N GLY A 436 5.37 -1.27 -13.30
CA GLY A 436 6.11 -0.11 -13.79
C GLY A 436 5.72 1.18 -13.10
N PRO A 437 6.37 2.29 -13.48
CA PRO A 437 6.23 3.58 -12.82
C PRO A 437 4.98 4.32 -13.28
N TYR A 438 3.84 3.65 -13.29
CA TYR A 438 2.57 4.19 -13.74
C TYR A 438 1.44 3.64 -12.90
N SER A 439 0.39 4.44 -12.76
CA SER A 439 -0.79 4.02 -12.02
C SER A 439 -1.62 3.03 -12.81
N GLN A 440 -2.17 2.05 -12.11
CA GLN A 440 -3.11 1.07 -12.67
C GLN A 440 -4.43 1.73 -13.05
N SER A 441 -4.83 2.76 -12.30
CA SER A 441 -5.96 3.62 -12.66
C SER A 441 -5.85 4.98 -11.98
N ILE A 442 -6.36 6.01 -12.64
CA ILE A 442 -6.63 7.30 -12.02
C ILE A 442 -8.12 7.62 -12.16
N LYS A 443 -8.75 8.00 -11.04
CA LYS A 443 -10.14 8.44 -11.03
C LYS A 443 -10.19 9.94 -10.77
N VAL A 444 -10.97 10.65 -11.58
CA VAL A 444 -11.30 12.06 -11.40
C VAL A 444 -12.81 12.20 -11.56
N GLY A 445 -13.50 12.55 -10.47
CA GLY A 445 -14.96 12.53 -10.44
C GLY A 445 -15.50 11.13 -10.77
N ASN A 446 -16.28 11.02 -11.85
CA ASN A 446 -16.83 9.76 -12.34
C ASN A 446 -16.03 9.11 -13.49
N LEU A 447 -14.92 9.72 -13.92
CA LEU A 447 -14.10 9.23 -15.02
C LEU A 447 -12.93 8.42 -14.49
N TYR A 448 -12.61 7.34 -15.20
CA TYR A 448 -11.44 6.49 -14.96
C TYR A 448 -10.51 6.58 -16.16
N PHE A 449 -9.23 6.70 -15.87
CA PHE A 449 -8.13 6.78 -16.82
C PHE A 449 -7.15 5.64 -16.59
#